data_AF-A0A7K9ECE1-F1
#
_entry.id   AF-A0A7K9ECE1-F1
#
_cell.length_a   1.000
_cell.length_b   1.000
_cell.length_c   1.000
_cell.angle_alpha   90.00
_cell.angle_beta   90.00
_cell.angle_gamma   90.00
#
_symmetry.space_group_name_H-M   'P 1'
#
loop_
_entity.id
_entity.type
_entity.pdbx_description
1 polymer ?
#
loop_
_entity_poly.entity_id
_entity_poly.type
_entity_poly.pdbx_seq_one_letter_code
_entity_poly.pdbx_strand_id
1 'polypeptide(L)'
;GIHYVGQMQEGSLMRFLVDQLTEGQLEWAQLPAAYDAVVLGEPGAGRTYRMRSGKGEYFRALKEQFPGEGAAIDEFERLVKSTGSGVVLLGILKLVPRAVAALLCRSGLLLWLSPFCRLASLSVKDVVDALTPNRELRAVLSYIFPTYGVVPSKASFSMHSILVNHFLHGAWYPKGGAGEIAFHTVPVIRKSGGDVLGKAPVQRILLDSQGKACGVSVKKGQDLVNIFAPVIISDAGIFNTYERLLPAEARVLPEIQSQLRMVTHGEGGFTVFVGVNGSREELGLEPTNYFIYPGTDLDEMTNRYLASSREEAAKNIPLLFVTCPSTKDPTWEMRHPGKSTLAIVTFAKYEWFEEWKDKQVHKRGDDYEELKQTFVDSIMRVVFKLYPRIEDRIEYLSGGTPLTNQHYIASPRGEFYGVNHDMARLQAEAVAAVRAQTAVPNLYLTGQDLCLAGFMGALQGALLCGSAVLQRNLYVDVVRLNRRTQAADAKK
;
A
#
# COMPACT_ATOMS: atom_id res chain seq x y z
N GLY A 1 -6.60 -5.72 1.67
CA GLY A 1 -7.22 -5.92 0.34
C GLY A 1 -7.02 -4.68 -0.51
N ILE A 2 -7.50 -4.66 -1.75
CA ILE A 2 -7.46 -3.45 -2.58
C ILE A 2 -8.74 -2.66 -2.37
N HIS A 3 -8.60 -1.36 -2.08
CA HIS A 3 -9.73 -0.46 -1.87
C HIS A 3 -10.00 0.42 -3.09
N TYR A 4 -8.95 0.85 -3.78
CA TYR A 4 -8.96 1.57 -5.04
C TYR A 4 -7.51 1.70 -5.54
N VAL A 5 -7.32 1.95 -6.84
CA VAL A 5 -6.02 2.06 -7.51
C VAL A 5 -6.09 3.23 -8.49
N GLY A 6 -5.06 4.08 -8.51
CA GLY A 6 -4.94 5.18 -9.44
C GLY A 6 -4.32 4.76 -10.77
N GLN A 7 -4.29 5.67 -11.74
CA GLN A 7 -3.67 5.45 -13.05
C GLN A 7 -4.20 4.23 -13.84
N MET A 8 -5.47 3.84 -13.69
CA MET A 8 -6.06 2.71 -14.43
C MET A 8 -6.92 3.15 -15.63
N GLN A 9 -6.84 4.41 -16.04
CA GLN A 9 -7.45 4.86 -17.30
C GLN A 9 -6.85 4.16 -18.51
N GLU A 10 -7.63 4.05 -19.59
CA GLU A 10 -7.14 3.53 -20.88
C GLU A 10 -5.93 4.33 -21.38
N GLY A 11 -4.98 3.62 -21.99
CA GLY A 11 -3.74 4.20 -22.50
C GLY A 11 -2.69 4.55 -21.43
N SER A 12 -2.98 4.39 -20.14
CA SER A 12 -1.97 4.55 -19.10
C SER A 12 -0.95 3.41 -19.16
N LEU A 13 0.32 3.72 -18.88
CA LEU A 13 1.38 2.70 -18.83
C LEU A 13 1.18 1.71 -17.68
N MET A 14 0.57 2.15 -16.57
CA MET A 14 0.33 1.31 -15.40
C MET A 14 -0.77 0.29 -15.65
N ARG A 15 -1.87 0.69 -16.30
CA ARG A 15 -2.88 -0.25 -16.75
C ARG A 15 -2.33 -1.21 -17.78
N PHE A 16 -1.57 -0.70 -18.77
CA PHE A 16 -0.95 -1.53 -19.79
C PHE A 16 -0.11 -2.67 -19.19
N LEU A 17 0.66 -2.40 -18.13
CA LEU A 17 1.42 -3.42 -17.41
C LEU A 17 0.51 -4.52 -16.81
N VAL A 18 -0.57 -4.12 -16.17
CA VAL A 18 -1.55 -5.05 -15.59
C VAL A 18 -2.25 -5.86 -16.68
N ASP A 19 -2.58 -5.24 -17.81
CA ASP A 19 -3.17 -5.93 -18.95
C ASP A 19 -2.22 -7.02 -19.49
N GLN A 20 -0.89 -6.80 -19.49
CA GLN A 20 0.06 -7.85 -19.87
C GLN A 20 0.07 -9.03 -18.90
N LEU A 21 -0.18 -8.81 -17.61
CA LEU A 21 -0.22 -9.87 -16.60
C LEU A 21 -1.52 -10.68 -16.60
N THR A 22 -2.56 -10.12 -17.20
CA THR A 22 -3.94 -10.65 -17.15
C THR A 22 -4.51 -10.94 -18.53
N GLU A 23 -3.70 -10.84 -19.60
CA GLU A 23 -4.14 -10.87 -21.00
C GLU A 23 -5.33 -9.91 -21.28
N GLY A 24 -5.30 -8.75 -20.62
CA GLY A 24 -6.33 -7.70 -20.72
C GLY A 24 -7.68 -8.09 -20.13
N GLN A 25 -7.79 -9.21 -19.41
CA GLN A 25 -9.05 -9.70 -18.87
C GLN A 25 -9.49 -8.96 -17.59
N LEU A 26 -8.55 -8.38 -16.84
CA LEU A 26 -8.90 -7.65 -15.63
C LEU A 26 -9.52 -6.29 -15.97
N GLU A 27 -10.80 -6.15 -15.67
CA GLU A 27 -11.54 -4.91 -15.89
C GLU A 27 -11.53 -3.96 -14.68
N TRP A 28 -11.53 -2.66 -14.97
CA TRP A 28 -11.48 -1.60 -13.98
C TRP A 28 -12.72 -0.70 -14.07
N ALA A 29 -13.41 -0.50 -12.96
CA ALA A 29 -14.48 0.48 -12.82
C ALA A 29 -13.90 1.81 -12.30
N GLN A 30 -14.16 2.90 -13.00
CA GLN A 30 -13.77 4.24 -12.53
C GLN A 30 -14.70 4.68 -11.38
N LEU A 31 -14.12 5.18 -10.30
CA LEU A 31 -14.87 5.78 -9.19
C LEU A 31 -15.40 7.17 -9.59
N PRO A 32 -16.40 7.72 -8.87
CA PRO A 32 -16.89 9.06 -9.13
C PRO A 32 -15.78 10.11 -9.05
N ALA A 33 -16.05 11.28 -9.61
CA ALA A 33 -15.10 12.39 -9.56
C ALA A 33 -14.64 12.70 -8.13
N ALA A 34 -15.56 12.75 -7.16
CA ALA A 34 -15.24 12.82 -5.74
C ALA A 34 -14.95 11.42 -5.16
N TYR A 35 -13.75 10.89 -5.42
CA TYR A 35 -13.37 9.53 -5.05
C TYR A 35 -13.03 9.40 -3.56
N ASP A 36 -12.52 10.47 -2.93
CA ASP A 36 -12.24 10.55 -1.50
C ASP A 36 -12.97 11.75 -0.86
N ALA A 37 -13.32 11.59 0.40
CA ALA A 37 -13.84 12.64 1.28
C ALA A 37 -13.04 12.67 2.58
N VAL A 38 -12.55 13.85 2.96
CA VAL A 38 -11.83 14.11 4.20
C VAL A 38 -12.79 14.73 5.19
N VAL A 39 -13.09 14.03 6.27
CA VAL A 39 -13.96 14.52 7.35
C VAL A 39 -13.06 14.94 8.52
N LEU A 40 -13.09 16.22 8.86
CA LEU A 40 -12.39 16.79 10.01
C LEU A 40 -13.41 17.08 11.11
N GLY A 41 -13.31 16.33 12.21
CA GLY A 41 -14.30 16.26 13.28
C GLY A 41 -15.24 15.07 13.15
N GLU A 42 -16.33 15.11 13.91
CA GLU A 42 -17.36 14.06 13.91
C GLU A 42 -18.19 14.08 12.63
N PRO A 43 -18.50 12.93 11.99
CA PRO A 43 -19.41 12.90 10.84
C PRO A 43 -20.75 13.57 11.16
N GLY A 44 -21.24 14.41 10.24
CA GLY A 44 -22.47 15.19 10.39
C GLY A 44 -22.33 16.52 11.13
N ALA A 45 -21.29 16.70 11.97
CA ALA A 45 -21.02 17.96 12.68
C ALA A 45 -19.73 18.65 12.22
N GLY A 46 -18.74 17.87 11.77
CA GLY A 46 -17.46 18.31 11.26
C GLY A 46 -17.52 18.81 9.82
N ARG A 47 -16.36 19.29 9.33
CA ARG A 47 -16.22 19.75 7.94
C ARG A 47 -15.83 18.59 7.04
N THR A 48 -16.46 18.52 5.87
CA THR A 48 -16.16 17.49 4.85
C THR A 48 -15.61 18.16 3.61
N TYR A 49 -14.41 17.74 3.18
CA TYR A 49 -13.75 18.19 1.96
C TYR A 49 -13.73 17.05 0.95
N ARG A 50 -14.21 17.28 -0.27
CA ARG A 50 -14.24 16.25 -1.32
C ARG A 50 -13.05 16.42 -2.26
N MET A 51 -12.28 15.34 -2.42
CA MET A 51 -11.11 15.28 -3.29
C MET A 51 -11.57 14.84 -4.68
N ARG A 52 -11.40 15.73 -5.67
CA ARG A 52 -11.92 15.52 -7.03
C ARG A 52 -10.84 15.05 -7.98
N SER A 53 -11.16 14.07 -8.81
CA SER A 53 -10.30 13.59 -9.89
C SER A 53 -10.18 14.62 -11.01
N GLY A 54 -9.01 14.65 -11.64
CA GLY A 54 -8.67 15.50 -12.77
C GLY A 54 -7.47 16.38 -12.43
N LYS A 55 -6.44 16.37 -13.28
CA LYS A 55 -5.16 17.02 -12.99
C LYS A 55 -5.27 18.51 -12.64
N GLY A 56 -6.16 19.25 -13.31
CA GLY A 56 -6.49 20.64 -12.96
C GLY A 56 -7.66 20.75 -11.98
N GLU A 57 -8.63 19.86 -12.10
CA GLU A 57 -9.84 19.86 -11.28
C GLU A 57 -9.57 19.64 -9.80
N TYR A 58 -8.62 18.76 -9.48
CA TYR A 58 -8.20 18.47 -8.12
C TYR A 58 -7.81 19.75 -7.36
N PHE A 59 -6.91 20.55 -7.94
CA PHE A 59 -6.43 21.77 -7.30
C PHE A 59 -7.45 22.91 -7.40
N ARG A 60 -8.21 23.00 -8.50
CA ARG A 60 -9.30 23.99 -8.64
C ARG A 60 -10.37 23.79 -7.57
N ALA A 61 -10.83 22.56 -7.38
CA ALA A 61 -11.83 22.21 -6.37
C ALA A 61 -11.31 22.44 -4.93
N LEU A 62 -10.01 22.26 -4.69
CA LEU A 62 -9.41 22.63 -3.40
C LEU A 62 -9.45 24.14 -3.16
N LYS A 63 -9.15 24.97 -4.17
CA LYS A 63 -9.23 26.44 -4.05
C LYS A 63 -10.66 26.93 -3.81
N GLU A 64 -11.64 26.27 -4.42
CA GLU A 64 -13.07 26.55 -4.17
C GLU A 64 -13.47 26.20 -2.73
N GLN A 65 -12.92 25.12 -2.17
CA GLN A 65 -13.17 24.68 -0.79
C GLN A 65 -12.37 25.49 0.26
N PHE A 66 -11.30 26.16 -0.14
CA PHE A 66 -10.46 27.01 0.72
C PHE A 66 -10.27 28.42 0.12
N PRO A 67 -11.31 29.26 0.11
CA PRO A 67 -11.18 30.64 -0.35
C PRO A 67 -10.08 31.39 0.41
N GLY A 68 -9.16 32.03 -0.32
CA GLY A 68 -8.01 32.74 0.26
C GLY A 68 -6.70 31.95 0.29
N GLU A 69 -6.74 30.63 0.12
CA GLU A 69 -5.54 29.76 0.16
C GLU A 69 -4.97 29.44 -1.24
N GLY A 70 -5.38 30.18 -2.26
CA GLY A 70 -5.03 29.91 -3.66
C GLY A 70 -3.52 29.77 -3.91
N ALA A 71 -2.73 30.69 -3.35
CA ALA A 71 -1.28 30.69 -3.50
C ALA A 71 -0.61 29.47 -2.84
N ALA A 72 -1.08 29.05 -1.66
CA ALA A 72 -0.57 27.87 -0.96
C ALA A 72 -0.86 26.59 -1.76
N ILE A 73 -2.07 26.49 -2.33
CA ILE A 73 -2.48 25.35 -3.17
C ILE A 73 -1.72 25.32 -4.49
N ASP A 74 -1.48 26.48 -5.12
CA ASP A 74 -0.66 26.58 -6.33
C ASP A 74 0.78 26.13 -6.10
N GLU A 75 1.37 26.53 -4.97
CA GLU A 75 2.72 26.09 -4.61
C GLU A 75 2.76 24.59 -4.28
N PHE A 76 1.77 24.06 -3.57
CA PHE A 76 1.63 22.62 -3.35
C PHE A 76 1.55 21.85 -4.69
N GLU A 77 0.70 22.31 -5.61
CA GLU A 77 0.55 21.75 -6.95
C GLU A 77 1.89 21.75 -7.71
N ARG A 78 2.62 22.87 -7.65
CA ARG A 78 3.94 23.00 -8.27
C ARG A 78 4.92 21.99 -7.69
N LEU A 79 4.97 21.83 -6.37
CA LEU A 79 5.84 20.89 -5.69
C LEU A 79 5.50 19.43 -6.06
N VAL A 80 4.23 19.03 -6.02
CA VAL A 80 3.76 17.70 -6.40
C VAL A 80 4.09 17.39 -7.87
N LYS A 81 3.92 18.35 -8.78
CA LYS A 81 4.29 18.17 -10.20
C LYS A 81 5.80 18.06 -10.38
N SER A 82 6.59 18.78 -9.58
CA SER A 82 8.06 18.79 -9.71
C SER A 82 8.71 17.45 -9.33
N THR A 83 8.06 16.65 -8.49
CA THR A 83 8.54 15.31 -8.07
C THR A 83 8.05 14.21 -9.00
N GLY A 84 6.98 14.42 -9.78
CA GLY A 84 6.31 13.39 -10.57
C GLY A 84 7.22 12.66 -11.57
N SER A 85 8.12 13.38 -12.26
CA SER A 85 9.09 12.77 -13.19
C SER A 85 10.26 12.08 -12.47
N GLY A 86 10.55 12.49 -11.23
CA GLY A 86 11.67 11.99 -10.45
C GLY A 86 11.45 10.58 -9.87
N VAL A 87 10.22 10.05 -9.87
CA VAL A 87 9.95 8.66 -9.45
C VAL A 87 10.75 7.64 -10.26
N VAL A 88 11.05 7.94 -11.53
CA VAL A 88 11.87 7.09 -12.41
C VAL A 88 13.29 6.90 -11.84
N LEU A 89 13.80 7.88 -11.09
CA LEU A 89 15.10 7.81 -10.46
C LEU A 89 15.20 6.66 -9.46
N LEU A 90 14.09 6.29 -8.79
CA LEU A 90 14.05 5.13 -7.89
C LEU A 90 14.43 3.85 -8.62
N GLY A 91 13.87 3.65 -9.82
CA GLY A 91 14.20 2.50 -10.66
C GLY A 91 15.63 2.56 -11.20
N ILE A 92 16.06 3.74 -11.68
CA ILE A 92 17.41 3.95 -12.21
C ILE A 92 18.47 3.59 -11.16
N LEU A 93 18.36 4.11 -9.94
CA LEU A 93 19.33 3.86 -8.86
C LEU A 93 19.48 2.38 -8.49
N LYS A 94 18.42 1.58 -8.70
CA LYS A 94 18.42 0.13 -8.47
C LYS A 94 18.97 -0.67 -9.64
N LEU A 95 18.88 -0.14 -10.87
CA LEU A 95 19.29 -0.83 -12.10
C LEU A 95 20.71 -0.52 -12.56
N VAL A 96 21.23 0.69 -12.33
CA VAL A 96 22.59 1.05 -12.74
C VAL A 96 23.64 0.29 -11.91
N PRO A 97 24.88 0.11 -12.40
CA PRO A 97 25.95 -0.55 -11.64
C PRO A 97 26.15 0.07 -10.25
N ARG A 98 26.42 -0.76 -9.23
CA ARG A 98 26.53 -0.32 -7.82
C ARG A 98 27.54 0.82 -7.63
N ALA A 99 28.69 0.76 -8.31
CA ALA A 99 29.71 1.82 -8.26
C ALA A 99 29.20 3.16 -8.80
N VAL A 100 28.39 3.15 -9.86
CA VAL A 100 27.79 4.36 -10.44
C VAL A 100 26.75 4.94 -9.49
N ALA A 101 25.86 4.10 -8.93
CA ALA A 101 24.89 4.56 -7.94
C ALA A 101 25.58 5.16 -6.70
N ALA A 102 26.63 4.51 -6.19
CA ALA A 102 27.40 5.01 -5.05
C ALA A 102 28.08 6.35 -5.34
N LEU A 103 28.64 6.54 -6.55
CA LEU A 103 29.21 7.83 -6.97
C LEU A 103 28.14 8.93 -7.03
N LEU A 104 26.99 8.63 -7.64
CA LEU A 104 25.87 9.58 -7.76
C LEU A 104 25.38 10.02 -6.38
N CYS A 105 25.18 9.09 -5.44
CA CYS A 105 24.79 9.42 -4.07
C CYS A 105 25.86 10.25 -3.35
N ARG A 106 27.11 9.81 -3.34
CA ARG A 106 28.21 10.49 -2.62
C ARG A 106 28.56 11.88 -3.17
N SER A 107 28.32 12.11 -4.47
CA SER A 107 28.64 13.40 -5.10
C SER A 107 27.71 14.55 -4.69
N GLY A 108 26.55 14.25 -4.08
CA GLY A 108 25.50 15.25 -3.81
C GLY A 108 24.78 15.78 -5.05
N LEU A 109 25.19 15.38 -6.27
CA LEU A 109 24.59 15.84 -7.53
C LEU A 109 23.09 15.55 -7.61
N LEU A 110 22.63 14.42 -7.03
CA LEU A 110 21.21 14.05 -7.03
C LEU A 110 20.35 15.07 -6.28
N LEU A 111 20.81 15.60 -5.15
CA LEU A 111 20.07 16.62 -4.38
C LEU A 111 20.00 17.95 -5.14
N TRP A 112 21.02 18.26 -5.93
CA TRP A 112 21.06 19.47 -6.74
C TRP A 112 20.18 19.36 -7.99
N LEU A 113 20.28 18.26 -8.73
CA LEU A 113 19.64 18.07 -10.04
C LEU A 113 18.20 17.54 -9.95
N SER A 114 17.83 16.84 -8.88
CA SER A 114 16.54 16.17 -8.76
C SER A 114 15.69 16.82 -7.67
N PRO A 115 14.60 17.54 -8.02
CA PRO A 115 13.61 17.99 -7.05
C PRO A 115 13.08 16.84 -6.20
N PHE A 116 12.96 15.64 -6.77
CA PHE A 116 12.54 14.45 -6.06
C PHE A 116 13.51 14.06 -4.94
N CYS A 117 14.83 14.08 -5.16
CA CYS A 117 15.78 13.76 -4.09
C CYS A 117 15.80 14.85 -3.02
N ARG A 118 15.77 16.13 -3.41
CA ARG A 118 15.75 17.24 -2.45
C ARG A 118 14.50 17.22 -1.57
N LEU A 119 13.33 16.99 -2.17
CA LEU A 119 12.06 16.89 -1.46
C LEU A 119 11.91 15.54 -0.73
N ALA A 120 12.73 14.54 -1.05
CA ALA A 120 12.69 13.27 -0.33
C ALA A 120 13.19 13.42 1.11
N SER A 121 14.08 14.38 1.36
CA SER A 121 14.65 14.70 2.67
C SER A 121 13.81 15.70 3.49
N LEU A 122 12.66 16.15 2.99
CA LEU A 122 11.73 17.00 3.73
C LEU A 122 10.50 16.19 4.13
N SER A 123 10.03 16.42 5.36
CA SER A 123 8.80 15.79 5.83
C SER A 123 7.58 16.42 5.18
N VAL A 124 6.48 15.66 5.06
CA VAL A 124 5.20 16.22 4.59
C VAL A 124 4.76 17.37 5.49
N LYS A 125 4.93 17.21 6.80
CA LYS A 125 4.60 18.24 7.79
C LYS A 125 5.37 19.53 7.55
N ASP A 126 6.69 19.48 7.39
CA ASP A 126 7.52 20.68 7.20
C ASP A 126 7.15 21.43 5.92
N VAL A 127 6.92 20.70 4.83
CA VAL A 127 6.52 21.31 3.57
C VAL A 127 5.14 21.97 3.72
N VAL A 128 4.15 21.24 4.21
CA VAL A 128 2.77 21.74 4.31
C VAL A 128 2.63 22.88 5.31
N ASP A 129 3.36 22.83 6.44
CA ASP A 129 3.37 23.89 7.45
C ASP A 129 3.96 25.20 6.90
N ALA A 130 4.93 25.13 5.98
CA ALA A 130 5.52 26.28 5.32
C ALA A 130 4.60 26.94 4.27
N LEU A 131 3.59 26.22 3.75
CA LEU A 131 2.71 26.73 2.69
C LEU A 131 1.60 27.65 3.20
N THR A 132 1.07 27.39 4.39
CA THR A 132 -0.11 28.09 4.90
C THR A 132 -0.20 27.99 6.43
N PRO A 133 -0.74 28.97 7.17
CA PRO A 133 -1.09 28.82 8.59
C PRO A 133 -2.42 28.09 8.83
N ASN A 134 -3.21 27.83 7.78
CA ASN A 134 -4.55 27.24 7.90
C ASN A 134 -4.49 25.75 8.25
N ARG A 135 -4.84 25.42 9.50
CA ARG A 135 -4.78 24.05 10.04
C ARG A 135 -5.67 23.06 9.29
N GLU A 136 -6.84 23.49 8.81
CA GLU A 136 -7.73 22.62 8.04
C GLU A 136 -7.13 22.27 6.67
N LEU A 137 -6.55 23.27 5.99
CA LEU A 137 -5.88 23.02 4.71
C LEU A 137 -4.65 22.13 4.91
N ARG A 138 -3.87 22.33 5.97
CA ARG A 138 -2.72 21.44 6.28
C ARG A 138 -3.15 19.98 6.46
N ALA A 139 -4.25 19.76 7.18
CA ALA A 139 -4.83 18.44 7.35
C ALA A 139 -5.28 17.84 6.00
N VAL A 140 -6.01 18.61 5.19
CA VAL A 140 -6.47 18.18 3.86
C VAL A 140 -5.32 17.92 2.89
N LEU A 141 -4.23 18.68 2.93
CA LEU A 141 -3.05 18.40 2.10
C LEU A 141 -2.29 17.16 2.56
N SER A 142 -2.46 16.73 3.82
CA SER A 142 -1.75 15.59 4.40
C SER A 142 -2.60 14.31 4.52
N TYR A 143 -3.90 14.38 4.25
CA TYR A 143 -4.89 13.34 4.60
C TYR A 143 -4.55 11.93 4.12
N ILE A 144 -3.89 11.78 2.98
CA ILE A 144 -3.79 10.46 2.34
C ILE A 144 -2.67 9.59 2.93
N PHE A 145 -1.94 10.09 3.95
CA PHE A 145 -0.83 9.38 4.60
C PHE A 145 -1.09 7.94 5.06
N PRO A 146 -2.33 7.52 5.43
CA PRO A 146 -2.59 6.14 5.84
C PRO A 146 -2.41 5.11 4.73
N THR A 147 -2.42 5.55 3.47
CA THR A 147 -2.23 4.66 2.31
C THR A 147 -0.77 4.29 2.04
N TYR A 148 0.18 4.92 2.75
CA TYR A 148 1.58 4.46 2.84
C TYR A 148 2.04 4.21 4.28
N GLY A 149 1.18 4.47 5.28
CA GLY A 149 1.36 4.02 6.65
C GLY A 149 2.37 4.81 7.50
N VAL A 150 2.64 6.07 7.16
CA VAL A 150 3.64 6.90 7.87
C VAL A 150 3.06 8.28 8.20
N VAL A 151 3.17 8.70 9.46
CA VAL A 151 2.67 10.01 9.92
C VAL A 151 3.38 11.19 9.21
N PRO A 152 2.70 12.35 9.01
CA PRO A 152 3.24 13.46 8.20
C PRO A 152 4.64 13.98 8.60
N SER A 153 5.00 13.96 9.88
CA SER A 153 6.33 14.39 10.39
C SER A 153 7.46 13.43 10.02
N LYS A 154 7.14 12.17 9.71
CA LYS A 154 8.12 11.12 9.37
C LYS A 154 8.05 10.72 7.88
N ALA A 155 6.98 11.10 7.19
CA ALA A 155 6.75 10.78 5.81
C ALA A 155 7.54 11.72 4.88
N SER A 156 8.18 11.16 3.87
CA SER A 156 8.84 11.92 2.81
C SER A 156 7.83 12.65 1.92
N PHE A 157 8.05 13.93 1.63
CA PHE A 157 7.19 14.67 0.70
C PHE A 157 7.21 14.08 -0.72
N SER A 158 8.33 13.49 -1.14
CA SER A 158 8.41 12.77 -2.41
C SER A 158 7.53 11.51 -2.44
N MET A 159 7.48 10.75 -1.35
CA MET A 159 6.56 9.60 -1.24
C MET A 159 5.10 10.07 -1.29
N HIS A 160 4.78 11.12 -0.55
CA HIS A 160 3.45 11.72 -0.55
C HIS A 160 3.05 12.21 -1.94
N SER A 161 3.97 12.87 -2.66
CA SER A 161 3.71 13.36 -4.02
C SER A 161 3.49 12.24 -5.03
N ILE A 162 4.19 11.11 -4.92
CA ILE A 162 3.95 9.94 -5.78
C ILE A 162 2.49 9.53 -5.69
N LEU A 163 1.97 9.47 -4.47
CA LEU A 163 0.62 9.04 -4.19
C LEU A 163 -0.44 10.06 -4.62
N VAL A 164 -0.22 11.36 -4.36
CA VAL A 164 -1.12 12.41 -4.89
C VAL A 164 -1.18 12.31 -6.42
N ASN A 165 -0.03 12.24 -7.09
CA ASN A 165 0.05 12.07 -8.54
C ASN A 165 -0.63 10.78 -9.04
N HIS A 166 -0.59 9.71 -8.26
CA HIS A 166 -1.24 8.45 -8.60
C HIS A 166 -2.77 8.61 -8.73
N PHE A 167 -3.38 9.43 -7.89
CA PHE A 167 -4.83 9.65 -7.88
C PHE A 167 -5.30 10.92 -8.60
N LEU A 168 -4.40 11.77 -9.11
CA LEU A 168 -4.77 12.99 -9.84
C LEU A 168 -5.69 12.74 -11.04
N HIS A 169 -5.59 11.58 -11.70
CA HIS A 169 -6.46 11.23 -12.83
C HIS A 169 -7.74 10.48 -12.42
N GLY A 170 -7.92 10.26 -11.12
CA GLY A 170 -9.01 9.49 -10.55
C GLY A 170 -8.53 8.20 -9.89
N ALA A 171 -9.51 7.41 -9.50
CA ALA A 171 -9.34 6.15 -8.82
C ALA A 171 -10.24 5.10 -9.48
N TRP A 172 -9.79 3.86 -9.45
CA TRP A 172 -10.48 2.72 -10.05
C TRP A 172 -10.56 1.56 -9.08
N TYR A 173 -11.58 0.74 -9.25
CA TYR A 173 -11.81 -0.49 -8.51
C TYR A 173 -11.87 -1.66 -9.48
N PRO A 174 -11.23 -2.82 -9.20
CA PRO A 174 -11.35 -3.98 -10.07
C PRO A 174 -12.81 -4.46 -10.06
N LYS A 175 -13.44 -4.58 -11.23
CA LYS A 175 -14.79 -5.17 -11.34
C LYS A 175 -14.73 -6.61 -10.82
N GLY A 176 -15.71 -7.04 -10.03
CA GLY A 176 -15.67 -8.34 -9.33
C GLY A 176 -14.86 -8.33 -8.02
N GLY A 177 -14.07 -7.29 -7.76
CA GLY A 177 -13.27 -7.12 -6.56
C GLY A 177 -11.82 -7.60 -6.68
N ALA A 178 -11.06 -7.44 -5.60
CA ALA A 178 -9.61 -7.66 -5.62
C ALA A 178 -9.18 -9.11 -5.93
N GLY A 179 -10.08 -10.10 -5.75
CA GLY A 179 -9.84 -11.49 -6.10
C GLY A 179 -9.61 -11.71 -7.59
N GLU A 180 -10.20 -10.86 -8.44
CA GLU A 180 -10.08 -10.95 -9.90
C GLU A 180 -8.64 -10.79 -10.40
N ILE A 181 -7.79 -10.08 -9.66
CA ILE A 181 -6.36 -9.95 -10.00
C ILE A 181 -5.69 -11.32 -10.01
N ALA A 182 -5.88 -12.10 -8.93
CA ALA A 182 -5.32 -13.44 -8.85
C ALA A 182 -6.01 -14.38 -9.84
N PHE A 183 -7.35 -14.28 -9.96
CA PHE A 183 -8.13 -15.09 -10.88
C PHE A 183 -7.65 -14.96 -12.34
N HIS A 184 -7.35 -13.75 -12.80
CA HIS A 184 -6.88 -13.52 -14.17
C HIS A 184 -5.36 -13.71 -14.36
N THR A 185 -4.55 -13.59 -13.31
CA THR A 185 -3.09 -13.79 -13.42
C THR A 185 -2.71 -15.28 -13.42
N VAL A 186 -3.40 -16.12 -12.65
CA VAL A 186 -3.06 -17.57 -12.52
C VAL A 186 -3.12 -18.33 -13.87
N PRO A 187 -4.14 -18.14 -14.72
CA PRO A 187 -4.17 -18.77 -16.05
C PRO A 187 -2.98 -18.39 -16.93
N VAL A 188 -2.54 -17.14 -16.88
CA VAL A 188 -1.38 -16.65 -17.66
C VAL A 188 -0.09 -17.34 -17.21
N ILE A 189 0.10 -17.52 -15.89
CA ILE A 189 1.22 -18.30 -15.33
C ILE A 189 1.19 -19.75 -15.85
N ARG A 190 0.03 -20.41 -15.78
CA ARG A 190 -0.13 -21.81 -16.22
C ARG A 190 0.07 -22.00 -17.72
N LYS A 191 -0.48 -21.09 -18.53
CA LYS A 191 -0.29 -21.08 -19.99
C LYS A 191 1.18 -20.89 -20.37
N SER A 192 1.94 -20.20 -19.53
CA SER A 192 3.39 -20.00 -19.70
C SER A 192 4.23 -21.16 -19.16
N GLY A 193 3.61 -22.25 -18.69
CA GLY A 193 4.28 -23.45 -18.17
C GLY A 193 4.62 -23.42 -16.69
N GLY A 194 4.13 -22.44 -15.93
CA GLY A 194 4.32 -22.36 -14.48
C GLY A 194 3.17 -22.98 -13.68
N ASP A 195 3.39 -23.21 -12.39
CA ASP A 195 2.36 -23.69 -11.46
C ASP A 195 2.14 -22.73 -10.29
N VAL A 196 0.93 -22.74 -9.75
CA VAL A 196 0.54 -21.95 -8.57
C VAL A 196 0.01 -22.89 -7.50
N LEU A 197 0.75 -22.98 -6.39
CA LEU A 197 0.48 -23.91 -5.30
C LEU A 197 -0.07 -23.16 -4.07
N GLY A 198 -1.36 -23.36 -3.78
CA GLY A 198 -1.98 -22.89 -2.54
C GLY A 198 -1.69 -23.83 -1.37
N LYS A 199 -1.86 -23.34 -0.13
CA LYS A 199 -1.65 -24.13 1.11
C LYS A 199 -0.26 -24.78 1.21
N ALA A 200 0.74 -24.15 0.62
CA ALA A 200 2.11 -24.65 0.51
C ALA A 200 3.11 -23.70 1.19
N PRO A 201 3.06 -23.52 2.53
CA PRO A 201 3.90 -22.53 3.19
C PRO A 201 5.36 -22.98 3.19
N VAL A 202 6.22 -22.16 2.58
CA VAL A 202 7.68 -22.31 2.60
C VAL A 202 8.18 -22.16 4.04
N GLN A 203 9.00 -23.10 4.49
CA GLN A 203 9.60 -23.09 5.83
C GLN A 203 11.05 -22.62 5.79
N ARG A 204 11.78 -22.91 4.72
CA ARG A 204 13.21 -22.61 4.60
C ARG A 204 13.64 -22.49 3.14
N ILE A 205 14.58 -21.58 2.87
CA ILE A 205 15.35 -21.52 1.62
C ILE A 205 16.55 -22.48 1.75
N LEU A 206 16.73 -23.34 0.75
CA LEU A 206 17.81 -24.32 0.69
C LEU A 206 19.02 -23.71 0.01
N LEU A 207 20.20 -23.93 0.60
CA LEU A 207 21.48 -23.51 0.05
C LEU A 207 22.32 -24.73 -0.34
N ASP A 208 23.08 -24.63 -1.42
CA ASP A 208 24.09 -25.61 -1.77
C ASP A 208 25.37 -25.45 -0.93
N SER A 209 26.36 -26.33 -1.16
CA SER A 209 27.65 -26.28 -0.45
C SER A 209 28.48 -25.02 -0.74
N GLN A 210 28.14 -24.26 -1.77
CA GLN A 210 28.76 -22.98 -2.12
C GLN A 210 27.98 -21.78 -1.56
N GLY A 211 26.90 -22.02 -0.82
CA GLY A 211 26.05 -20.97 -0.25
C GLY A 211 25.08 -20.34 -1.24
N LYS A 212 24.84 -20.94 -2.40
CA LYS A 212 23.88 -20.44 -3.40
C LYS A 212 22.49 -21.00 -3.13
N ALA A 213 21.45 -20.21 -3.35
CA ALA A 213 20.08 -20.71 -3.26
C ALA A 213 19.82 -21.75 -4.34
N CYS A 214 19.29 -22.91 -3.94
CA CYS A 214 19.07 -24.06 -4.82
C CYS A 214 17.68 -24.69 -4.68
N GLY A 215 16.82 -24.14 -3.82
CA GLY A 215 15.47 -24.65 -3.62
C GLY A 215 14.79 -24.06 -2.38
N VAL A 216 13.62 -24.62 -2.06
CA VAL A 216 12.86 -24.32 -0.86
C VAL A 216 12.34 -25.59 -0.22
N SER A 217 12.23 -25.60 1.10
CA SER A 217 11.50 -26.62 1.85
C SER A 217 10.09 -26.13 2.14
N VAL A 218 9.10 -26.92 1.75
CA VAL A 218 7.69 -26.58 1.79
C VAL A 218 6.96 -27.54 2.71
N LYS A 219 6.08 -27.03 3.56
CA LYS A 219 5.24 -27.87 4.42
C LYS A 219 4.09 -28.48 3.61
N LYS A 220 3.95 -29.80 3.69
CA LYS A 220 2.83 -30.58 3.12
C LYS A 220 2.20 -31.42 4.23
N GLY A 221 1.13 -30.91 4.84
CA GLY A 221 0.54 -31.54 6.03
C GLY A 221 1.50 -31.45 7.22
N GLN A 222 1.93 -32.59 7.75
CA GLN A 222 2.97 -32.66 8.79
C GLN A 222 4.39 -32.80 8.25
N ASP A 223 4.53 -33.14 6.96
CA ASP A 223 5.83 -33.40 6.33
C ASP A 223 6.45 -32.14 5.71
N LEU A 224 7.75 -32.21 5.45
CA LEU A 224 8.50 -31.25 4.65
C LEU A 224 8.90 -31.88 3.32
N VAL A 225 8.64 -31.16 2.23
CA VAL A 225 9.02 -31.56 0.87
C VAL A 225 9.94 -30.49 0.30
N ASN A 226 11.07 -30.91 -0.26
CA ASN A 226 12.01 -30.01 -0.90
C ASN A 226 11.66 -29.85 -2.38
N ILE A 227 11.60 -28.60 -2.83
CA ILE A 227 11.43 -28.23 -4.24
C ILE A 227 12.71 -27.53 -4.66
N PHE A 228 13.43 -28.11 -5.62
CA PHE A 228 14.70 -27.58 -6.11
C PHE A 228 14.47 -26.66 -7.32
N ALA A 229 15.18 -25.53 -7.34
CA ALA A 229 15.15 -24.58 -8.44
C ALA A 229 16.49 -23.81 -8.52
N PRO A 230 16.97 -23.47 -9.72
CA PRO A 230 18.22 -22.76 -9.90
C PRO A 230 18.13 -21.27 -9.53
N VAL A 231 16.91 -20.73 -9.42
CA VAL A 231 16.63 -19.34 -9.05
C VAL A 231 15.46 -19.32 -8.08
N ILE A 232 15.60 -18.57 -6.99
CA ILE A 232 14.57 -18.35 -5.97
C ILE A 232 14.23 -16.86 -5.95
N ILE A 233 12.95 -16.55 -6.12
CA ILE A 233 12.43 -15.18 -5.99
C ILE A 233 11.52 -15.16 -4.76
N SER A 234 11.85 -14.33 -3.78
CA SER A 234 11.06 -14.16 -2.56
C SER A 234 10.25 -12.88 -2.61
N ASP A 235 8.92 -13.05 -2.61
CA ASP A 235 7.93 -11.99 -2.38
C ASP A 235 7.39 -12.01 -0.93
N ALA A 236 8.03 -12.78 -0.03
CA ALA A 236 7.59 -12.87 1.36
C ALA A 236 7.88 -11.60 2.18
N GLY A 237 8.57 -10.63 1.60
CA GLY A 237 9.09 -9.44 2.29
C GLY A 237 10.50 -9.65 2.86
N ILE A 238 11.20 -8.55 3.14
CA ILE A 238 12.61 -8.54 3.57
C ILE A 238 12.78 -9.28 4.91
N PHE A 239 11.94 -8.98 5.90
CA PHE A 239 12.04 -9.58 7.24
C PHE A 239 11.78 -11.09 7.20
N ASN A 240 10.69 -11.53 6.57
CA ASN A 240 10.41 -12.95 6.42
C ASN A 240 11.54 -13.68 5.67
N THR A 241 12.04 -13.08 4.58
CA THR A 241 13.09 -13.71 3.78
C THR A 241 14.38 -13.85 4.59
N TYR A 242 14.86 -12.76 5.18
CA TYR A 242 16.18 -12.73 5.80
C TYR A 242 16.21 -13.26 7.23
N GLU A 243 15.19 -12.99 8.03
CA GLU A 243 15.20 -13.36 9.45
C GLU A 243 14.60 -14.73 9.70
N ARG A 244 13.70 -15.20 8.82
CA ARG A 244 12.96 -16.46 9.02
C ARG A 244 13.32 -17.53 8.00
N LEU A 245 13.23 -17.24 6.71
CA LEU A 245 13.34 -18.26 5.65
C LEU A 245 14.79 -18.61 5.30
N LEU A 246 15.71 -17.65 5.37
CA LEU A 246 17.14 -17.93 5.19
C LEU A 246 17.68 -18.76 6.36
N PRO A 247 18.64 -19.65 6.11
CA PRO A 247 19.31 -20.38 7.19
C PRO A 247 20.34 -19.51 7.92
N ALA A 248 20.63 -19.83 9.18
CA ALA A 248 21.38 -18.99 10.11
C ALA A 248 22.74 -18.51 9.56
N GLU A 249 23.45 -19.40 8.86
CA GLU A 249 24.74 -19.15 8.21
C GLU A 249 24.68 -18.05 7.15
N ALA A 250 23.56 -17.88 6.45
CA ALA A 250 23.38 -16.82 5.46
C ALA A 250 22.85 -15.52 6.09
N ARG A 251 22.14 -15.60 7.22
CA ARG A 251 21.59 -14.39 7.90
C ARG A 251 22.69 -13.44 8.33
N VAL A 252 23.84 -13.97 8.72
CA VAL A 252 24.97 -13.17 9.23
C VAL A 252 25.77 -12.45 8.14
N LEU A 253 25.43 -12.62 6.86
CA LEU A 253 26.13 -11.95 5.77
C LEU A 253 26.07 -10.41 5.95
N PRO A 254 27.21 -9.69 5.83
CA PRO A 254 27.26 -8.26 6.12
C PRO A 254 26.29 -7.40 5.32
N GLU A 255 26.06 -7.72 4.04
CA GLU A 255 25.13 -7.00 3.18
C GLU A 255 23.67 -7.22 3.62
N ILE A 256 23.29 -8.43 4.03
CA ILE A 256 21.95 -8.71 4.59
C ILE A 256 21.74 -7.93 5.89
N GLN A 257 22.70 -7.99 6.79
CA GLN A 257 22.64 -7.27 8.06
C GLN A 257 22.63 -5.75 7.85
N SER A 258 23.35 -5.24 6.84
CA SER A 258 23.29 -3.83 6.46
C SER A 258 21.92 -3.43 5.95
N GLN A 259 21.27 -4.26 5.13
CA GLN A 259 19.91 -4.00 4.64
C GLN A 259 18.89 -4.01 5.77
N LEU A 260 18.95 -4.99 6.68
CA LEU A 260 18.06 -5.06 7.84
C LEU A 260 18.19 -3.83 8.76
N ARG A 261 19.40 -3.29 8.95
CA ARG A 261 19.61 -2.06 9.74
C ARG A 261 19.06 -0.78 9.10
N MET A 262 18.81 -0.79 7.79
CA MET A 262 18.27 0.38 7.07
C MET A 262 16.74 0.41 7.04
N VAL A 263 16.07 -0.65 7.48
CA VAL A 263 14.61 -0.77 7.41
C VAL A 263 14.02 -1.13 8.75
N THR A 264 12.80 -0.70 8.99
CA THR A 264 11.99 -1.07 10.15
C THR A 264 10.66 -1.63 9.68
N HIS A 265 9.94 -2.35 10.53
CA HIS A 265 8.57 -2.76 10.20
C HIS A 265 7.68 -1.52 10.02
N GLY A 266 6.78 -1.56 9.04
CA GLY A 266 5.71 -0.58 8.91
C GLY A 266 4.65 -0.73 10.01
N GLU A 267 3.73 0.21 10.05
CA GLU A 267 2.65 0.20 11.03
C GLU A 267 1.64 -0.93 10.75
N GLY A 268 1.23 -1.58 11.84
CA GLY A 268 0.19 -2.59 11.86
C GLY A 268 -1.22 -2.01 11.73
N GLY A 269 -2.19 -2.89 11.62
CA GLY A 269 -3.56 -2.54 11.25
C GLY A 269 -4.65 -3.19 12.09
N PHE A 270 -5.73 -2.46 12.28
CA PHE A 270 -7.03 -3.02 12.66
C PHE A 270 -8.02 -2.82 11.51
N THR A 271 -8.77 -3.86 11.15
CA THR A 271 -9.78 -3.80 10.09
C THR A 271 -11.13 -4.32 10.59
N VAL A 272 -12.20 -3.57 10.38
CA VAL A 272 -13.57 -4.03 10.59
C VAL A 272 -14.20 -4.34 9.24
N PHE A 273 -14.76 -5.53 9.09
CA PHE A 273 -15.57 -5.95 7.95
C PHE A 273 -17.04 -5.97 8.37
N VAL A 274 -17.88 -5.31 7.58
CA VAL A 274 -19.33 -5.22 7.83
C VAL A 274 -20.07 -5.74 6.60
N GLY A 275 -20.98 -6.69 6.81
CA GLY A 275 -21.99 -7.09 5.83
C GLY A 275 -23.34 -6.55 6.28
N VAL A 276 -24.05 -5.89 5.36
CA VAL A 276 -25.33 -5.22 5.66
C VAL A 276 -26.44 -5.66 4.70
N ASN A 277 -27.65 -5.73 5.22
CA ASN A 277 -28.87 -6.02 4.49
C ASN A 277 -29.49 -4.74 3.91
N GLY A 278 -29.27 -4.53 2.63
CA GLY A 278 -29.78 -3.39 1.87
C GLY A 278 -28.89 -3.06 0.68
N SER A 279 -29.53 -2.56 -0.38
CA SER A 279 -28.85 -1.95 -1.52
C SER A 279 -28.17 -0.64 -1.11
N ARG A 280 -27.26 -0.17 -1.96
CA ARG A 280 -26.57 1.10 -1.71
C ARG A 280 -27.52 2.30 -1.73
N GLU A 281 -28.59 2.27 -2.54
CA GLU A 281 -29.59 3.33 -2.65
C GLU A 281 -30.44 3.42 -1.38
N GLU A 282 -30.92 2.29 -0.87
CA GLU A 282 -31.70 2.22 0.38
C GLU A 282 -30.88 2.76 1.57
N LEU A 283 -29.62 2.32 1.66
CA LEU A 283 -28.73 2.61 2.78
C LEU A 283 -28.01 3.96 2.64
N GLY A 284 -28.06 4.61 1.48
CA GLY A 284 -27.36 5.87 1.21
C GLY A 284 -25.83 5.72 1.17
N LEU A 285 -25.33 4.57 0.72
CA LEU A 285 -23.90 4.29 0.64
C LEU A 285 -23.30 4.88 -0.63
N GLU A 286 -22.22 5.66 -0.49
CA GLU A 286 -21.51 6.27 -1.63
C GLU A 286 -20.33 5.38 -2.08
N PRO A 287 -19.98 5.38 -3.39
CA PRO A 287 -18.72 4.82 -3.90
C PRO A 287 -17.52 5.75 -3.70
N THR A 288 -17.50 6.43 -2.55
CA THR A 288 -16.46 7.36 -2.09
C THR A 288 -15.77 6.76 -0.87
N ASN A 289 -14.46 6.90 -0.77
CA ASN A 289 -13.75 6.59 0.48
C ASN A 289 -13.86 7.76 1.44
N TYR A 290 -13.97 7.48 2.73
CA TYR A 290 -13.92 8.50 3.77
C TYR A 290 -12.67 8.34 4.61
N PHE A 291 -11.91 9.43 4.72
CA PHE A 291 -10.84 9.60 5.69
C PHE A 291 -11.36 10.48 6.81
N ILE A 292 -11.67 9.89 7.96
CA ILE A 292 -12.28 10.57 9.09
C ILE A 292 -11.20 10.80 10.15
N TYR A 293 -11.01 12.05 10.52
CA TYR A 293 -10.07 12.50 11.55
C TYR A 293 -10.81 13.29 12.62
N PRO A 294 -10.64 12.99 13.92
CA PRO A 294 -11.31 13.74 15.00
C PRO A 294 -10.90 15.22 15.10
N GLY A 295 -9.77 15.61 14.48
CA GLY A 295 -9.23 16.96 14.53
C GLY A 295 -8.31 17.27 13.34
N THR A 296 -7.59 18.40 13.42
CA THR A 296 -6.77 18.92 12.31
C THR A 296 -5.28 18.62 12.44
N ASP A 297 -4.76 18.37 13.65
CA ASP A 297 -3.36 17.98 13.84
C ASP A 297 -3.18 16.46 13.66
N LEU A 298 -3.16 16.02 12.41
CA LEU A 298 -3.11 14.61 12.05
C LEU A 298 -1.89 13.88 12.63
N ASP A 299 -0.76 14.60 12.72
CA ASP A 299 0.50 14.06 13.18
C ASP A 299 0.49 13.86 14.70
N GLU A 300 0.13 14.90 15.46
CA GLU A 300 0.09 14.83 16.92
C GLU A 300 -0.95 13.79 17.39
N MET A 301 -2.15 13.78 16.80
CA MET A 301 -3.19 12.81 17.17
C MET A 301 -2.73 11.37 16.93
N THR A 302 -2.11 11.09 15.79
CA THR A 302 -1.66 9.73 15.45
C THR A 302 -0.48 9.31 16.33
N ASN A 303 0.50 10.19 16.57
CA ASN A 303 1.63 9.89 17.45
C ASN A 303 1.17 9.65 18.90
N ARG A 304 0.24 10.45 19.41
CA ARG A 304 -0.34 10.26 20.76
C ARG A 304 -1.06 8.92 20.87
N TYR A 305 -1.85 8.56 19.86
CA TYR A 305 -2.51 7.26 19.77
C TYR A 305 -1.52 6.08 19.79
N LEU A 306 -0.48 6.12 18.94
CA LEU A 306 0.52 5.05 18.88
C LEU A 306 1.39 4.96 20.15
N ALA A 307 1.47 6.03 20.94
CA ALA A 307 2.13 6.06 22.24
C ALA A 307 1.24 5.60 23.40
N SER A 308 -0.08 5.50 23.21
CA SER A 308 -1.04 5.15 24.26
C SER A 308 -1.07 3.66 24.60
N SER A 309 -1.67 3.33 25.76
CA SER A 309 -1.99 1.95 26.10
C SER A 309 -3.05 1.39 25.14
N ARG A 310 -3.17 0.07 25.05
CA ARG A 310 -4.18 -0.56 24.18
C ARG A 310 -5.61 -0.24 24.61
N GLU A 311 -5.85 -0.07 25.91
CA GLU A 311 -7.15 0.25 26.47
C GLU A 311 -7.56 1.70 26.13
N GLU A 312 -6.61 2.63 26.13
CA GLU A 312 -6.82 4.02 25.69
C GLU A 312 -6.97 4.10 24.17
N ALA A 313 -6.10 3.41 23.43
CA ALA A 313 -6.13 3.34 21.98
C ALA A 313 -7.47 2.83 21.46
N ALA A 314 -7.99 1.75 22.05
CA ALA A 314 -9.27 1.15 21.66
C ALA A 314 -10.45 2.13 21.72
N LYS A 315 -10.35 3.21 22.50
CA LYS A 315 -11.40 4.22 22.72
C LYS A 315 -11.13 5.54 22.01
N ASN A 316 -9.90 5.80 21.57
CA ASN A 316 -9.45 7.11 21.05
C ASN A 316 -8.76 6.97 19.69
N ILE A 317 -9.47 6.39 18.73
CA ILE A 317 -8.92 6.11 17.39
C ILE A 317 -8.75 7.43 16.61
N PRO A 318 -7.52 7.75 16.13
CA PRO A 318 -7.20 9.07 15.55
C PRO A 318 -7.63 9.20 14.09
N LEU A 319 -8.04 8.09 13.47
CA LEU A 319 -8.30 8.00 12.04
C LEU A 319 -9.15 6.78 11.74
N LEU A 320 -10.14 6.95 10.86
CA LEU A 320 -10.83 5.85 10.18
C LEU A 320 -10.78 6.04 8.67
N PHE A 321 -10.30 5.04 7.95
CA PHE A 321 -10.51 4.91 6.51
C PHE A 321 -11.72 4.00 6.27
N VAL A 322 -12.84 4.56 5.81
CA VAL A 322 -14.09 3.83 5.53
C VAL A 322 -14.28 3.70 4.02
N THR A 323 -14.52 2.48 3.56
CA THR A 323 -14.78 2.19 2.15
C THR A 323 -15.91 1.18 2.01
N CYS A 324 -16.70 1.29 0.94
CA CYS A 324 -17.76 0.35 0.60
C CYS A 324 -17.41 -0.38 -0.70
N PRO A 325 -16.79 -1.58 -0.68
CA PRO A 325 -16.46 -2.31 -1.90
C PRO A 325 -17.68 -2.60 -2.79
N SER A 326 -18.83 -2.92 -2.17
CA SER A 326 -20.07 -3.21 -2.89
C SER A 326 -20.57 -2.05 -3.74
N THR A 327 -20.35 -0.80 -3.33
CA THR A 327 -20.82 0.37 -4.08
C THR A 327 -19.92 0.70 -5.27
N LYS A 328 -18.66 0.28 -5.20
CA LYS A 328 -17.61 0.55 -6.19
C LYS A 328 -17.60 -0.44 -7.35
N ASP A 329 -18.04 -1.66 -7.08
CA ASP A 329 -18.14 -2.69 -8.11
C ASP A 329 -19.50 -2.62 -8.82
N PRO A 330 -19.55 -2.19 -10.09
CA PRO A 330 -20.80 -2.10 -10.84
C PRO A 330 -21.48 -3.46 -11.06
N THR A 331 -20.76 -4.57 -10.85
CA THR A 331 -21.32 -5.93 -10.98
C THR A 331 -21.90 -6.46 -9.68
N TRP A 332 -21.73 -5.74 -8.56
CA TRP A 332 -22.07 -6.25 -7.23
C TRP A 332 -23.53 -6.62 -7.08
N GLU A 333 -24.46 -5.72 -7.43
CA GLU A 333 -25.90 -5.92 -7.24
C GLU A 333 -26.42 -7.16 -7.99
N MET A 334 -25.83 -7.46 -9.15
CA MET A 334 -26.19 -8.66 -9.92
C MET A 334 -25.76 -9.95 -9.22
N ARG A 335 -24.65 -9.92 -8.48
CA ARG A 335 -24.07 -11.10 -7.81
C ARG A 335 -24.59 -11.26 -6.37
N HIS A 336 -24.94 -10.16 -5.71
CA HIS A 336 -25.32 -10.08 -4.30
C HIS A 336 -26.49 -9.10 -4.10
N PRO A 337 -27.68 -9.38 -4.66
CA PRO A 337 -28.79 -8.44 -4.65
C PRO A 337 -29.25 -8.10 -3.24
N GLY A 338 -29.51 -6.81 -3.00
CA GLY A 338 -29.99 -6.31 -1.70
C GLY A 338 -28.98 -6.44 -0.56
N LYS A 339 -27.68 -6.61 -0.84
CA LYS A 339 -26.62 -6.70 0.16
C LYS A 339 -25.55 -5.66 -0.11
N SER A 340 -24.96 -5.09 0.93
CA SER A 340 -23.80 -4.20 0.83
C SER A 340 -22.69 -4.60 1.79
N THR A 341 -21.48 -4.11 1.54
CA THR A 341 -20.31 -4.38 2.38
C THR A 341 -19.51 -3.12 2.66
N LEU A 342 -18.98 -3.02 3.88
CA LEU A 342 -18.04 -1.99 4.29
C LEU A 342 -16.75 -2.65 4.79
N ALA A 343 -15.63 -1.98 4.56
CA ALA A 343 -14.38 -2.24 5.25
C ALA A 343 -13.89 -0.93 5.87
N ILE A 344 -13.51 -0.99 7.15
CA ILE A 344 -13.00 0.16 7.89
C ILE A 344 -11.62 -0.19 8.41
N VAL A 345 -10.66 0.69 8.17
CA VAL A 345 -9.25 0.46 8.47
C VAL A 345 -8.72 1.57 9.35
N THR A 346 -7.96 1.19 10.38
CA THR A 346 -7.18 2.10 11.22
C THR A 346 -5.84 1.47 11.59
N PHE A 347 -4.92 2.24 12.15
CA PHE A 347 -3.66 1.70 12.65
C PHE A 347 -3.86 0.93 13.94
N ALA A 348 -3.09 -0.13 14.13
CA ALA A 348 -2.98 -0.79 15.41
C ALA A 348 -1.61 -1.42 15.60
N LYS A 349 -1.03 -1.23 16.78
CA LYS A 349 0.28 -1.78 17.10
C LYS A 349 0.20 -3.29 17.33
N TYR A 350 1.19 -4.00 16.82
CA TYR A 350 1.35 -5.42 17.09
C TYR A 350 1.45 -5.70 18.59
N GLU A 351 2.20 -4.86 19.30
CA GLU A 351 2.49 -4.98 20.72
C GLU A 351 1.22 -4.96 21.59
N TRP A 352 0.13 -4.33 21.12
CA TRP A 352 -1.15 -4.34 21.83
C TRP A 352 -1.82 -5.72 21.88
N PHE A 353 -1.49 -6.58 20.93
CA PHE A 353 -2.05 -7.92 20.77
C PHE A 353 -1.02 -9.04 20.89
N GLU A 354 0.25 -8.73 21.15
CA GLU A 354 1.35 -9.69 21.04
C GLU A 354 1.20 -10.90 21.96
N GLU A 355 0.64 -10.73 23.16
CA GLU A 355 0.51 -11.81 24.14
C GLU A 355 -0.34 -13.01 23.66
N TRP A 356 -1.16 -12.81 22.63
CA TRP A 356 -2.00 -13.85 22.04
C TRP A 356 -1.41 -14.47 20.76
N LYS A 357 -0.16 -14.16 20.39
CA LYS A 357 0.46 -14.59 19.11
C LYS A 357 0.54 -16.11 18.94
N ASP A 358 0.81 -16.84 20.02
CA ASP A 358 0.97 -18.29 20.01
C ASP A 358 -0.34 -19.05 20.25
N LYS A 359 -1.44 -18.34 20.56
CA LYS A 359 -2.75 -18.95 20.72
C LYS A 359 -3.40 -19.24 19.37
N GLN A 360 -4.19 -20.31 19.32
CA GLN A 360 -4.89 -20.73 18.11
C GLN A 360 -5.85 -19.64 17.61
N VAL A 361 -5.89 -19.44 16.28
CA VAL A 361 -6.84 -18.53 15.64
C VAL A 361 -8.28 -18.93 16.00
N HIS A 362 -9.13 -17.93 16.25
CA HIS A 362 -10.51 -18.09 16.77
C HIS A 362 -10.61 -18.65 18.21
N LYS A 363 -9.50 -18.90 18.89
CA LYS A 363 -9.46 -19.37 20.29
C LYS A 363 -8.39 -18.63 21.10
N ARG A 364 -8.40 -17.29 21.04
CA ARG A 364 -7.44 -16.45 21.75
C ARG A 364 -7.87 -16.11 23.19
N GLY A 365 -9.12 -16.37 23.55
CA GLY A 365 -9.64 -16.13 24.90
C GLY A 365 -10.49 -14.85 24.98
N ASP A 366 -11.22 -14.72 26.07
CA ASP A 366 -12.24 -13.68 26.25
C ASP A 366 -11.61 -12.28 26.35
N ASP A 367 -10.43 -12.19 26.96
CA ASP A 367 -9.62 -10.97 27.09
C ASP A 367 -9.25 -10.34 25.73
N TYR A 368 -8.82 -11.17 24.77
CA TYR A 368 -8.54 -10.74 23.40
C TYR A 368 -9.81 -10.30 22.68
N GLU A 369 -10.89 -11.06 22.84
CA GLU A 369 -12.16 -10.78 22.18
C GLU A 369 -12.80 -9.50 22.72
N GLU A 370 -12.72 -9.23 24.02
CA GLU A 370 -13.21 -7.98 24.64
C GLU A 370 -12.43 -6.76 24.17
N LEU A 371 -11.10 -6.82 24.12
CA LEU A 371 -10.28 -5.74 23.58
C LEU A 371 -10.62 -5.49 22.10
N LYS A 372 -10.70 -6.55 21.30
CA LYS A 372 -11.06 -6.48 19.88
C LYS A 372 -12.47 -5.88 19.70
N GLN A 373 -13.41 -6.24 20.56
CA GLN A 373 -14.77 -5.71 20.54
C GLN A 373 -14.80 -4.23 20.90
N THR A 374 -13.99 -3.78 21.86
CA THR A 374 -13.87 -2.34 22.20
C THR A 374 -13.41 -1.50 21.01
N PHE A 375 -12.47 -2.01 20.21
CA PHE A 375 -12.09 -1.37 18.95
C PHE A 375 -13.26 -1.34 17.95
N VAL A 376 -13.93 -2.47 17.76
CA VAL A 376 -15.08 -2.59 16.83
C VAL A 376 -16.18 -1.59 17.22
N ASP A 377 -16.57 -1.54 18.49
CA ASP A 377 -17.63 -0.65 18.98
C ASP A 377 -17.27 0.83 18.78
N SER A 378 -16.02 1.21 19.09
CA SER A 378 -15.56 2.59 18.90
C SER A 378 -15.54 2.98 17.43
N ILE A 379 -15.13 2.07 16.54
CA ILE A 379 -15.16 2.29 15.09
C ILE A 379 -16.62 2.43 14.62
N MET A 380 -17.48 1.48 14.99
CA MET A 380 -18.87 1.45 14.52
C MET A 380 -19.67 2.64 15.00
N ARG A 381 -19.39 3.18 16.19
CA ARG A 381 -19.99 4.44 16.66
C ARG A 381 -19.79 5.60 15.70
N VAL A 382 -18.61 5.72 15.09
CA VAL A 382 -18.33 6.76 14.08
C VAL A 382 -18.97 6.41 12.75
N VAL A 383 -18.95 5.12 12.36
CA VAL A 383 -19.58 4.66 11.11
C VAL A 383 -21.10 4.89 11.13
N PHE A 384 -21.79 4.70 12.26
CA PHE A 384 -23.23 4.97 12.38
C PHE A 384 -23.55 6.47 12.24
N LYS A 385 -22.64 7.36 12.62
CA LYS A 385 -22.81 8.79 12.33
C LYS A 385 -22.64 9.10 10.85
N LEU A 386 -21.75 8.40 10.17
CA LEU A 386 -21.54 8.54 8.72
C LEU A 386 -22.70 7.95 7.92
N TYR A 387 -23.17 6.75 8.29
CA TYR A 387 -24.23 6.01 7.63
C TYR A 387 -25.29 5.54 8.64
N PRO A 388 -26.19 6.41 9.11
CA PRO A 388 -27.17 6.07 10.16
C PRO A 388 -28.11 4.92 9.79
N ARG A 389 -28.38 4.74 8.48
CA ARG A 389 -29.32 3.74 7.97
C ARG A 389 -28.82 2.30 8.04
N ILE A 390 -27.58 2.06 8.47
CA ILE A 390 -27.03 0.70 8.55
C ILE A 390 -27.20 0.05 9.93
N GLU A 391 -27.54 0.82 10.96
CA GLU A 391 -27.49 0.37 12.37
C GLU A 391 -28.36 -0.86 12.65
N ASP A 392 -29.58 -0.89 12.10
CA ASP A 392 -30.53 -2.01 12.19
C ASP A 392 -30.34 -3.07 11.09
N ARG A 393 -29.32 -2.94 10.25
CA ARG A 393 -29.14 -3.72 9.02
C ARG A 393 -27.86 -4.57 8.99
N ILE A 394 -27.07 -4.59 10.05
CA ILE A 394 -25.84 -5.39 10.10
C ILE A 394 -26.19 -6.88 10.22
N GLU A 395 -25.73 -7.67 9.25
CA GLU A 395 -25.84 -9.14 9.27
C GLU A 395 -24.51 -9.82 9.60
N TYR A 396 -23.40 -9.14 9.36
CA TYR A 396 -22.07 -9.65 9.63
C TYR A 396 -21.16 -8.54 10.13
N LEU A 397 -20.44 -8.81 11.22
CA LEU A 397 -19.47 -7.90 11.79
C LEU A 397 -18.24 -8.68 12.25
N SER A 398 -17.06 -8.27 11.81
CA SER A 398 -15.81 -8.96 12.17
C SER A 398 -14.64 -7.99 12.27
N GLY A 399 -13.91 -8.05 13.38
CA GLY A 399 -12.65 -7.33 13.58
C GLY A 399 -11.44 -8.21 13.27
N GLY A 400 -10.48 -7.66 12.53
CA GLY A 400 -9.16 -8.23 12.28
C GLY A 400 -8.09 -7.38 12.98
N THR A 401 -7.26 -8.02 13.81
CA THR A 401 -6.15 -7.37 14.53
C THR A 401 -4.82 -7.58 13.77
N PRO A 402 -3.70 -7.00 14.20
CA PRO A 402 -2.38 -7.31 13.62
C PRO A 402 -2.06 -8.81 13.60
N LEU A 403 -2.51 -9.59 14.60
CA LEU A 403 -2.38 -11.06 14.60
C LEU A 403 -3.20 -11.76 13.52
N THR A 404 -4.29 -11.13 13.05
CA THR A 404 -5.06 -11.62 11.91
C THR A 404 -4.23 -11.48 10.63
N ASN A 405 -3.59 -10.33 10.42
CA ASN A 405 -2.69 -10.10 9.27
C ASN A 405 -1.48 -11.03 9.31
N GLN A 406 -0.86 -11.20 10.48
CA GLN A 406 0.24 -12.15 10.67
C GLN A 406 -0.14 -13.58 10.28
N HIS A 407 -1.37 -14.00 10.59
CA HIS A 407 -1.84 -15.35 10.25
C HIS A 407 -2.14 -15.51 8.75
N TYR A 408 -2.95 -14.61 8.16
CA TYR A 408 -3.49 -14.81 6.83
C TYR A 408 -2.56 -14.39 5.69
N ILE A 409 -1.71 -13.38 5.91
CA ILE A 409 -0.83 -12.83 4.88
C ILE A 409 0.64 -12.80 5.30
N ALA A 410 0.98 -13.44 6.43
CA ALA A 410 2.34 -13.58 6.94
C ALA A 410 3.08 -12.24 7.19
N SER A 411 2.36 -11.13 7.43
CA SER A 411 2.96 -9.86 7.88
C SER A 411 3.47 -10.00 9.32
N PRO A 412 4.80 -9.98 9.59
CA PRO A 412 5.36 -10.33 10.90
C PRO A 412 4.79 -9.55 12.10
N ARG A 413 4.54 -8.25 11.94
CA ARG A 413 3.91 -7.34 12.90
C ARG A 413 2.52 -6.88 12.46
N GLY A 414 1.88 -7.62 11.55
CA GLY A 414 0.57 -7.28 11.01
C GLY A 414 0.55 -6.00 10.16
N GLU A 415 1.71 -5.57 9.66
CA GLU A 415 1.90 -4.38 8.83
C GLU A 415 1.13 -4.44 7.51
N PHE A 416 0.59 -3.29 7.09
CA PHE A 416 -0.11 -3.17 5.81
C PHE A 416 0.84 -3.17 4.62
N TYR A 417 1.99 -2.50 4.76
CA TYR A 417 2.87 -2.17 3.65
C TYR A 417 4.29 -2.74 3.79
N GLY A 418 4.45 -3.82 4.57
CA GLY A 418 5.76 -4.43 4.77
C GLY A 418 6.72 -3.48 5.50
N VAL A 419 7.90 -3.24 4.96
CA VAL A 419 8.85 -2.32 5.62
C VAL A 419 8.33 -0.87 5.62
N ASN A 420 8.72 -0.11 6.64
CA ASN A 420 8.30 1.29 6.82
C ASN A 420 8.71 2.15 5.62
N HIS A 421 7.91 3.16 5.26
CA HIS A 421 8.12 4.06 4.11
C HIS A 421 8.53 5.47 4.56
N ASP A 422 9.31 5.55 5.63
CA ASP A 422 9.78 6.80 6.22
C ASP A 422 10.76 7.56 5.31
N MET A 423 11.12 8.77 5.72
CA MET A 423 12.10 9.59 5.01
C MET A 423 13.45 8.88 4.81
N ALA A 424 13.89 8.05 5.75
CA ALA A 424 15.17 7.36 5.65
C ALA A 424 15.17 6.38 4.47
N ARG A 425 14.08 5.63 4.28
CA ARG A 425 13.95 4.70 3.15
C ARG A 425 13.93 5.38 1.78
N LEU A 426 13.42 6.61 1.72
CA LEU A 426 13.32 7.38 0.46
C LEU A 426 14.62 8.13 0.11
N GLN A 427 15.64 8.11 0.97
CA GLN A 427 16.95 8.66 0.63
C GLN A 427 17.61 7.86 -0.50
N ALA A 428 18.38 8.56 -1.35
CA ALA A 428 18.98 7.97 -2.55
C ALA A 428 19.89 6.77 -2.23
N GLU A 429 20.63 6.83 -1.13
CA GLU A 429 21.49 5.77 -0.61
C GLU A 429 20.70 4.51 -0.26
N ALA A 430 19.62 4.65 0.52
CA ALA A 430 18.75 3.55 0.90
C ALA A 430 18.08 2.92 -0.33
N VAL A 431 17.57 3.76 -1.23
CA VAL A 431 16.99 3.34 -2.51
C VAL A 431 17.99 2.54 -3.34
N ALA A 432 19.23 3.01 -3.46
CA ALA A 432 20.27 2.34 -4.24
C ALA A 432 20.77 1.03 -3.61
N ALA A 433 20.70 0.91 -2.29
CA ALA A 433 21.19 -0.24 -1.53
C ALA A 433 20.19 -1.41 -1.48
N VAL A 434 18.89 -1.14 -1.50
CA VAL A 434 17.85 -2.18 -1.56
C VAL A 434 17.60 -2.58 -3.02
N ARG A 435 18.17 -3.71 -3.44
CA ARG A 435 18.07 -4.23 -4.83
C ARG A 435 17.41 -5.60 -4.87
N ALA A 436 17.01 -6.02 -6.07
CA ALA A 436 16.42 -7.33 -6.27
C ALA A 436 17.43 -8.45 -5.98
N GLN A 437 18.68 -8.30 -6.41
CA GLN A 437 19.75 -9.25 -6.08
C GLN A 437 20.08 -9.17 -4.59
N THR A 438 20.11 -10.32 -3.93
CA THR A 438 20.57 -10.42 -2.53
C THR A 438 22.05 -10.79 -2.46
N ALA A 439 22.61 -10.81 -1.25
CA ALA A 439 23.97 -11.30 -1.00
C ALA A 439 24.10 -12.82 -1.21
N VAL A 440 22.98 -13.55 -1.21
CA VAL A 440 22.93 -14.99 -1.47
C VAL A 440 22.74 -15.18 -2.98
N PRO A 441 23.71 -15.79 -3.69
CA PRO A 441 23.56 -16.02 -5.13
C PRO A 441 22.29 -16.82 -5.44
N ASN A 442 21.66 -16.51 -6.57
CA ASN A 442 20.39 -17.09 -7.03
C ASN A 442 19.15 -16.78 -6.18
N LEU A 443 19.29 -16.02 -5.09
CA LEU A 443 18.15 -15.50 -4.32
C LEU A 443 17.89 -14.03 -4.67
N TYR A 444 16.65 -13.75 -5.02
CA TYR A 444 16.17 -12.41 -5.38
C TYR A 444 14.99 -12.01 -4.50
N LEU A 445 14.85 -10.71 -4.25
CA LEU A 445 13.68 -10.08 -3.63
C LEU A 445 12.77 -9.47 -4.71
N THR A 446 11.48 -9.37 -4.41
CA THR A 446 10.51 -8.63 -5.23
C THR A 446 9.47 -7.91 -4.36
N GLY A 447 8.41 -7.37 -4.97
CA GLY A 447 7.27 -6.80 -4.28
C GLY A 447 7.50 -5.43 -3.64
N GLN A 448 6.62 -5.10 -2.69
CA GLN A 448 6.53 -3.77 -2.08
C GLN A 448 7.77 -3.39 -1.26
N ASP A 449 8.43 -4.36 -0.62
CA ASP A 449 9.62 -4.12 0.19
C ASP A 449 10.81 -3.72 -0.68
N LEU A 450 10.90 -4.26 -1.89
CA LEU A 450 11.94 -3.90 -2.85
C LEU A 450 11.76 -2.48 -3.41
N CYS A 451 10.51 -2.07 -3.67
CA CYS A 451 10.21 -0.80 -4.32
C CYS A 451 9.45 0.16 -3.40
N LEU A 452 8.12 0.11 -3.40
CA LEU A 452 7.23 0.99 -2.63
C LEU A 452 5.92 0.28 -2.27
N ALA A 453 5.15 0.89 -1.36
CA ALA A 453 3.87 0.41 -0.85
C ALA A 453 2.81 0.24 -1.94
N GLY A 454 1.87 -0.67 -1.66
CA GLY A 454 0.64 -0.81 -2.42
C GLY A 454 0.80 -1.59 -3.73
N PHE A 455 -0.32 -1.79 -4.43
CA PHE A 455 -0.40 -2.64 -5.61
C PHE A 455 0.59 -2.25 -6.71
N MET A 456 0.65 -0.96 -7.05
CA MET A 456 1.56 -0.49 -8.09
C MET A 456 3.01 -0.51 -7.65
N GLY A 457 3.32 -0.17 -6.39
CA GLY A 457 4.68 -0.25 -5.87
C GLY A 457 5.21 -1.70 -5.88
N ALA A 458 4.38 -2.67 -5.51
CA ALA A 458 4.72 -4.09 -5.63
C ALA A 458 4.97 -4.52 -7.08
N LEU A 459 4.13 -4.07 -8.02
CA LEU A 459 4.31 -4.35 -9.45
C LEU A 459 5.63 -3.76 -9.99
N GLN A 460 6.02 -2.57 -9.55
CA GLN A 460 7.33 -2.00 -9.88
C GLN A 460 8.48 -2.84 -9.30
N GLY A 461 8.33 -3.37 -8.08
CA GLY A 461 9.23 -4.37 -7.52
C GLY A 461 9.36 -5.63 -8.38
N ALA A 462 8.25 -6.11 -8.95
CA ALA A 462 8.24 -7.24 -9.89
C ALA A 462 9.02 -6.93 -11.17
N LEU A 463 8.86 -5.75 -11.77
CA LEU A 463 9.62 -5.35 -12.96
C LEU A 463 11.13 -5.23 -12.69
N LEU A 464 11.52 -4.67 -11.55
CA LEU A 464 12.91 -4.58 -11.13
C LEU A 464 13.51 -5.98 -10.93
N CYS A 465 12.79 -6.86 -10.25
CA CYS A 465 13.21 -8.25 -10.02
C CYS A 465 13.32 -9.03 -11.33
N GLY A 466 12.30 -8.98 -12.19
CA GLY A 466 12.34 -9.61 -13.50
C GLY A 466 13.51 -9.10 -14.35
N SER A 467 13.80 -7.80 -14.28
CA SER A 467 14.95 -7.22 -14.99
C SER A 467 16.29 -7.78 -14.49
N ALA A 468 16.41 -7.94 -13.18
CA ALA A 468 17.57 -8.51 -12.52
C ALA A 468 17.77 -10.00 -12.84
N VAL A 469 16.70 -10.79 -12.85
CA VAL A 469 16.74 -12.23 -13.14
C VAL A 469 17.05 -12.47 -14.62
N LEU A 470 16.41 -11.73 -15.53
CA LEU A 470 16.57 -11.89 -16.97
C LEU A 470 17.80 -11.18 -17.54
N GLN A 471 18.51 -10.39 -16.74
CA GLN A 471 19.61 -9.52 -17.19
C GLN A 471 19.19 -8.61 -18.36
N ARG A 472 17.96 -8.09 -18.27
CA ARG A 472 17.28 -7.35 -19.35
C ARG A 472 16.49 -6.20 -18.77
N ASN A 473 16.46 -5.04 -19.41
CA ASN A 473 15.70 -3.89 -18.91
C ASN A 473 14.21 -3.98 -19.32
N LEU A 474 13.38 -4.56 -18.45
CA LEU A 474 11.96 -4.75 -18.72
C LEU A 474 11.18 -3.43 -18.83
N TYR A 475 11.65 -2.34 -18.22
CA TYR A 475 11.01 -1.03 -18.41
C TYR A 475 11.08 -0.56 -19.86
N VAL A 476 12.26 -0.71 -20.48
CA VAL A 476 12.46 -0.36 -21.89
C VAL A 476 11.62 -1.27 -22.78
N ASP A 477 11.53 -2.55 -22.45
CA ASP A 477 10.71 -3.50 -23.19
C ASP A 477 9.23 -3.16 -23.15
N VAL A 478 8.69 -2.86 -21.98
CA VAL A 478 7.29 -2.47 -21.81
C VAL A 478 6.99 -1.18 -22.58
N VAL A 479 7.86 -0.18 -22.50
CA VAL A 479 7.67 1.07 -23.26
C VAL A 479 7.69 0.82 -24.77
N ARG A 480 8.60 -0.03 -25.25
CA ARG A 480 8.66 -0.42 -26.68
C ARG A 480 7.42 -1.20 -27.10
N LEU A 481 6.95 -2.11 -26.26
CA LEU A 481 5.75 -2.90 -26.51
C LEU A 481 4.51 -2.00 -26.58
N ASN A 482 4.32 -1.13 -25.59
CA ASN A 482 3.20 -0.18 -25.57
C ASN A 482 3.15 0.70 -26.83
N ARG A 483 4.29 1.26 -27.25
CA ARG A 483 4.38 2.06 -28.49
C ARG A 483 4.00 1.26 -29.73
N ARG A 484 4.40 -0.01 -29.82
CA ARG A 484 4.05 -0.89 -30.95
C ARG A 484 2.57 -1.21 -30.97
N THR A 485 1.97 -1.51 -29.82
CA THR A 485 0.53 -1.79 -29.69
C THR A 485 -0.28 -0.57 -30.10
N GLN A 486 0.03 0.62 -29.55
CA GLN A 486 -0.64 1.87 -29.93
C GLN A 486 -0.54 2.17 -31.44
N ALA A 487 0.61 1.91 -32.06
CA ALA A 487 0.79 2.10 -33.50
C ALA A 487 0.03 1.09 -34.36
N ALA A 488 -0.22 -0.12 -33.84
CA ALA A 488 -1.02 -1.14 -34.52
C ALA A 488 -2.52 -0.82 -34.42
N ASP A 489 -2.97 -0.35 -33.27
CA ASP A 489 -4.37 0.04 -33.06
C ASP A 489 -4.73 1.29 -33.86
N ALA A 490 -3.83 2.26 -34.00
CA ALA A 490 -4.04 3.44 -34.85
C ALA A 490 -4.13 3.16 -36.36
N LYS A 491 -3.79 1.93 -36.79
CA LYS A 491 -3.90 1.48 -38.19
C LYS A 491 -5.16 0.65 -38.47
N LYS A 492 -5.89 0.25 -37.42
CA LYS A 492 -7.20 -0.38 -37.50
C LYS A 492 -8.27 0.70 -37.44
#